data_AF-A0A7S4T3A2-F1
#
_entry.id   AF-A0A7S4T3A2-F1
#
_cell.length_a   1.000
_cell.length_b   1.000
_cell.length_c   1.000
_cell.angle_alpha   90.00
_cell.angle_beta   90.00
_cell.angle_gamma   90.00
#
_symmetry.space_group_name_H-M   'P 1'
#
loop_
_entity.id
_entity.type
_entity.pdbx_description
1 polymer ?
#
loop_
_entity_poly.entity_id
_entity_poly.type
_entity_poly.pdbx_seq_one_letter_code
_entity_poly.pdbx_strand_id
1 'polypeptide(L)'
;MLRAAPAAVGVLLLACGQLAAALRTPDQSKAAPSRSQDGRCLEISDRETCENSRARLNVTCRGWGGSACLPRRGAKAESITDPAICEQALLLLGVETLGWGGKCLAPGAACGDITSPHACGDSKARFGLTCAGWGGSSCLAPDDSARLITNKTICENSMAWLGIPSQGWLGLFCRPKFVPCAEIRTEQRCKELAGKHKVCAGWGGHSCLEHGSLARSITSESICQSSTQFLGIPSIGWSGSACLSAEDASCHDITDREVCEQSAKRLGLKCAGWGGRACLMRGSPLSMIRDPAACKDSLAITGTPSLGWGGSSCLEANDGCASITSKKICKDSRSRLGLTCGGWHRKLGCLEQELMHH
;
A
#
# COMPACT_ATOMS: atom_id res chain seq x y z
N MET A 1 5.39 51.63 -17.73
CA MET A 1 6.33 51.32 -18.83
C MET A 1 6.27 49.82 -19.08
N LEU A 2 6.18 49.49 -20.38
CA LEU A 2 6.11 48.22 -21.10
C LEU A 2 5.81 46.88 -20.39
N ARG A 3 4.75 46.26 -20.92
CA ARG A 3 4.35 44.84 -20.85
C ARG A 3 5.35 43.93 -21.57
N ALA A 4 5.51 42.68 -21.10
CA ALA A 4 5.87 41.55 -21.97
C ALA A 4 5.43 40.20 -21.37
N ALA A 5 4.48 39.56 -22.06
CA ALA A 5 4.22 38.13 -22.17
C ALA A 5 3.63 37.93 -23.59
N PRO A 6 3.51 36.73 -24.18
CA PRO A 6 4.07 35.41 -23.86
C PRO A 6 4.80 34.75 -25.07
N ALA A 7 5.43 33.59 -24.88
CA ALA A 7 5.84 32.71 -25.99
C ALA A 7 5.05 31.39 -25.91
N ALA A 8 4.13 31.21 -26.85
CA ALA A 8 3.35 30.00 -27.06
C ALA A 8 4.17 29.00 -27.89
N VAL A 9 4.37 27.79 -27.36
CA VAL A 9 4.96 26.67 -28.10
C VAL A 9 3.81 25.85 -28.68
N GLY A 10 3.65 25.92 -30.01
CA GLY A 10 2.69 25.13 -30.76
C GLY A 10 3.15 23.67 -30.86
N VAL A 11 2.28 22.76 -30.42
CA VAL A 11 2.45 21.31 -30.62
C VAL A 11 1.77 20.93 -31.93
N LEU A 12 2.58 20.48 -32.89
CA LEU A 12 2.15 19.98 -34.18
C LEU A 12 1.56 18.56 -34.03
N LEU A 13 0.26 18.43 -34.30
CA LEU A 13 -0.44 17.15 -34.45
C LEU A 13 -0.07 16.52 -35.80
N LEU A 14 0.71 15.44 -35.77
CA LEU A 14 0.94 14.57 -36.93
C LEU A 14 0.00 13.37 -36.85
N ALA A 15 -1.05 13.41 -37.67
CA ALA A 15 -1.90 12.28 -37.97
C ALA A 15 -1.18 11.37 -38.99
N CYS A 16 -0.91 10.12 -38.60
CA CYS A 16 -0.50 9.07 -39.54
C CYS A 16 -1.61 8.04 -39.65
N GLY A 17 -1.97 7.80 -40.91
CA GLY A 17 -3.09 7.00 -41.37
C GLY A 17 -3.01 5.52 -40.98
N GLN A 18 -4.20 4.98 -40.80
CA GLN A 18 -4.51 3.57 -40.71
C GLN A 18 -4.19 2.87 -42.04
N LEU A 19 -3.43 1.79 -42.00
CA LEU A 19 -3.34 0.80 -43.08
C LEU A 19 -3.56 -0.57 -42.46
N ALA A 20 -4.77 -1.08 -42.66
CA ALA A 20 -5.18 -2.42 -42.29
C ALA A 20 -4.56 -3.41 -43.29
N ALA A 21 -3.65 -4.25 -42.80
CA ALA A 21 -3.18 -5.44 -43.50
C ALA A 21 -3.58 -6.66 -42.69
N ALA A 22 -4.62 -7.35 -43.17
CA ALA A 22 -5.05 -8.65 -42.68
C ALA A 22 -4.03 -9.72 -43.11
N LEU A 23 -3.25 -10.22 -42.16
CA LEU A 23 -2.47 -11.45 -42.32
C LEU A 23 -2.96 -12.49 -41.31
N ARG A 24 -3.47 -13.58 -41.86
CA ARG A 24 -3.89 -14.81 -41.17
C ARG A 24 -2.70 -15.36 -40.38
N THR A 25 -2.83 -15.44 -39.06
CA THR A 25 -1.93 -16.21 -38.21
C THR A 25 -2.38 -17.67 -38.17
N PRO A 26 -1.48 -18.65 -38.36
CA PRO A 26 -1.79 -20.05 -38.13
C PRO A 26 -1.94 -20.31 -36.63
N ASP A 27 -2.89 -21.19 -36.36
CA ASP A 27 -3.32 -21.74 -35.08
C ASP A 27 -2.14 -22.14 -34.18
N GLN A 28 -1.86 -21.34 -33.15
CA GLN A 28 -0.95 -21.69 -32.07
C GLN A 28 -1.70 -22.56 -31.06
N SER A 29 -1.58 -23.86 -31.25
CA SER A 29 -1.80 -24.86 -30.20
C SER A 29 -1.09 -24.41 -28.91
N LYS A 30 -1.89 -24.05 -27.89
CA LYS A 30 -1.48 -23.67 -26.53
C LYS A 30 -0.61 -24.78 -25.92
N ALA A 31 0.70 -24.68 -26.10
CA ALA A 31 1.66 -25.34 -25.23
C ALA A 31 1.48 -24.76 -23.82
N ALA A 32 1.27 -25.63 -22.83
CA ALA A 32 1.21 -25.23 -21.43
C ALA A 32 2.44 -24.37 -21.10
N PRO A 33 2.30 -23.30 -20.27
CA PRO A 33 3.41 -22.44 -19.91
C PRO A 33 4.52 -23.31 -19.31
N SER A 34 5.59 -23.49 -20.07
CA SER A 34 6.78 -24.20 -19.61
C SER A 34 7.23 -23.49 -18.34
N ARG A 35 7.15 -24.17 -17.19
CA ARG A 35 7.69 -23.69 -15.91
C ARG A 35 9.02 -23.01 -16.21
N SER A 36 9.11 -21.72 -15.90
CA SER A 36 10.26 -20.88 -16.17
C SER A 36 11.53 -21.62 -15.76
N GLN A 37 12.37 -21.98 -16.74
CA GLN A 37 13.63 -22.70 -16.50
C GLN A 37 14.56 -21.90 -15.57
N ASP A 38 14.35 -20.59 -15.44
CA ASP A 38 15.12 -19.72 -14.55
C ASP A 38 14.96 -20.10 -13.07
N GLY A 39 13.83 -20.69 -12.66
CA GLY A 39 13.62 -21.13 -11.27
C GLY A 39 14.54 -22.27 -10.83
N ARG A 40 14.99 -23.11 -11.77
CA ARG A 40 15.79 -24.31 -11.47
C ARG A 40 17.24 -24.00 -11.08
N CYS A 41 17.76 -22.83 -11.45
CA CYS A 41 19.12 -22.44 -11.06
C CYS A 41 19.24 -22.25 -9.55
N LEU A 42 18.22 -21.68 -8.91
CA LEU A 42 18.22 -21.40 -7.47
C LEU A 42 18.19 -22.67 -6.61
N GLU A 43 17.82 -23.82 -7.19
CA GLU A 43 17.82 -25.13 -6.52
C GLU A 43 19.21 -25.78 -6.51
N ILE A 44 20.17 -25.26 -7.29
CA ILE A 44 21.53 -25.80 -7.38
C ILE A 44 22.41 -25.11 -6.33
N SER A 45 22.67 -25.80 -5.22
CA SER A 45 23.48 -25.31 -4.09
C SER A 45 24.92 -25.84 -4.07
N ASP A 46 25.37 -26.47 -5.16
CA ASP A 46 26.74 -26.97 -5.32
C ASP A 46 27.44 -26.23 -6.47
N ARG A 47 28.67 -25.78 -6.22
CA ARG A 47 29.44 -24.96 -7.17
C ARG A 47 29.79 -25.72 -8.43
N GLU A 48 30.30 -26.94 -8.30
CA GLU A 48 30.69 -27.77 -9.45
C GLU A 48 29.48 -28.06 -10.35
N THR A 49 28.34 -28.38 -9.73
CA THR A 49 27.08 -28.62 -10.45
C THR A 49 26.54 -27.35 -11.10
N CYS A 50 26.71 -26.18 -10.48
CA CYS A 50 26.35 -24.91 -11.09
C CYS A 50 27.21 -24.60 -12.33
N GLU A 51 28.53 -24.74 -12.21
CA GLU A 51 29.49 -24.54 -13.31
C GLU A 51 29.24 -25.54 -14.47
N ASN A 52 28.77 -26.75 -14.16
CA ASN A 52 28.42 -27.79 -15.14
C ASN A 52 26.90 -27.94 -15.39
N SER A 53 26.08 -26.96 -14.99
CA SER A 53 24.61 -27.06 -14.98
C SER A 53 24.01 -27.37 -16.35
N ARG A 54 24.61 -26.83 -17.42
CA ARG A 54 24.19 -27.09 -18.80
C ARG A 54 24.39 -28.56 -19.20
N ALA A 55 25.53 -29.14 -18.83
CA ALA A 55 25.86 -30.53 -19.15
C ALA A 55 25.09 -31.52 -18.26
N ARG A 56 24.98 -31.25 -16.96
CA ARG A 56 24.38 -32.17 -15.99
C ARG A 56 22.85 -32.11 -15.93
N LEU A 57 22.27 -30.92 -16.01
CA LEU A 57 20.85 -30.70 -15.68
C LEU A 57 20.05 -30.14 -16.86
N ASN A 58 20.71 -29.86 -17.98
CA ASN A 58 20.15 -29.15 -19.14
C ASN A 58 19.49 -27.81 -18.74
N VAL A 59 20.11 -27.09 -17.80
CA VAL A 59 19.71 -25.75 -17.37
C VAL A 59 20.87 -24.80 -17.64
N THR A 60 20.59 -23.63 -18.22
CA THR A 60 21.63 -22.61 -18.43
C THR A 60 21.50 -21.54 -17.36
N CYS A 61 22.39 -21.59 -16.37
CA CYS A 61 22.47 -20.59 -15.32
C CYS A 61 23.49 -19.49 -15.66
N ARG A 62 23.45 -18.38 -14.92
CA ARG A 62 24.39 -17.26 -15.09
C ARG A 62 25.76 -17.57 -14.51
N GLY A 63 25.80 -18.28 -13.39
CA GLY A 63 27.03 -18.65 -12.68
C GLY A 63 26.77 -18.85 -11.20
N TRP A 64 27.82 -19.19 -10.46
CA TRP A 64 27.77 -19.42 -9.02
C TRP A 64 27.67 -18.08 -8.28
N GLY A 65 26.67 -17.93 -7.40
CA GLY A 65 26.47 -16.74 -6.58
C GLY A 65 27.05 -16.86 -5.17
N GLY A 66 27.57 -18.02 -4.78
CA GLY A 66 28.18 -18.25 -3.47
C GLY A 66 27.49 -19.32 -2.64
N SER A 67 26.17 -19.32 -2.56
CA SER A 67 25.37 -20.35 -1.89
C SER A 67 24.48 -21.13 -2.86
N ALA A 68 24.14 -20.51 -4.00
CA ALA A 68 23.35 -21.11 -5.05
C ALA A 68 23.77 -20.59 -6.43
N CYS A 69 23.32 -21.27 -7.47
CA CYS A 69 23.48 -20.84 -8.85
C CYS A 69 22.48 -19.74 -9.19
N LEU A 70 22.93 -18.71 -9.92
CA LEU A 70 22.10 -17.57 -10.28
C LEU A 70 21.33 -17.81 -11.58
N PRO A 71 20.06 -17.36 -11.68
CA PRO A 71 19.29 -17.47 -12.91
C PRO A 71 19.92 -16.63 -14.03
N ARG A 72 19.79 -17.10 -15.29
CA ARG A 72 20.37 -16.39 -16.45
C ARG A 72 19.78 -14.98 -16.61
N ARG A 73 18.49 -14.83 -16.33
CA ARG A 73 17.75 -13.57 -16.41
C ARG A 73 17.32 -13.14 -15.01
N GLY A 74 17.38 -11.84 -14.75
CA GLY A 74 16.91 -11.27 -13.49
C GLY A 74 17.75 -11.61 -12.27
N ALA A 75 18.99 -12.11 -12.43
CA ALA A 75 19.94 -12.19 -11.32
C ALA A 75 20.17 -10.80 -10.74
N LYS A 76 20.11 -10.69 -9.41
CA LYS A 76 20.29 -9.42 -8.69
C LYS A 76 21.50 -9.50 -7.77
N ALA A 77 22.08 -8.35 -7.42
CA ALA A 77 23.24 -8.30 -6.54
C ALA A 77 23.00 -9.02 -5.22
N GLU A 78 21.81 -8.87 -4.62
CA GLU A 78 21.46 -9.44 -3.31
C GLU A 78 21.42 -10.97 -3.29
N SER A 79 21.36 -11.62 -4.46
CA SER A 79 21.45 -13.07 -4.58
C SER A 79 22.90 -13.60 -4.54
N ILE A 80 23.89 -12.71 -4.59
CA ILE A 80 25.31 -13.06 -4.44
C ILE A 80 25.66 -13.04 -2.95
N THR A 81 26.01 -14.21 -2.42
CA THR A 81 26.34 -14.41 -1.00
C THR A 81 27.82 -14.67 -0.76
N ASP A 82 28.64 -14.77 -1.80
CA ASP A 82 30.09 -14.88 -1.68
C ASP A 82 30.74 -13.49 -1.88
N PRO A 83 31.56 -13.01 -0.92
CA PRO A 83 32.22 -11.72 -1.02
C PRO A 83 33.15 -11.59 -2.23
N ALA A 84 33.96 -12.62 -2.53
CA ALA A 84 34.91 -12.58 -3.64
C ALA A 84 34.19 -12.53 -5.00
N ILE A 85 33.06 -13.22 -5.11
CA ILE A 85 32.19 -13.14 -6.30
C ILE A 85 31.56 -11.77 -6.40
N CYS A 86 31.10 -11.19 -5.30
CA CYS A 86 30.47 -9.86 -5.30
C CYS A 86 31.40 -8.76 -5.81
N GLU A 87 32.66 -8.74 -5.37
CA GLU A 87 33.66 -7.75 -5.79
C GLU A 87 34.01 -7.86 -7.29
N GLN A 88 33.71 -8.99 -7.93
CA GLN A 88 33.95 -9.23 -9.36
C GLN A 88 32.66 -9.51 -10.13
N ALA A 89 31.50 -9.20 -9.57
CA ALA A 89 30.20 -9.64 -10.09
C ALA A 89 29.92 -9.12 -11.51
N LEU A 90 30.36 -7.89 -11.80
CA LEU A 90 30.21 -7.32 -13.15
C LEU A 90 31.00 -8.13 -14.19
N LEU A 91 32.23 -8.52 -13.86
CA LEU A 91 33.11 -9.27 -14.75
C LEU A 91 32.67 -10.73 -14.89
N LEU A 92 32.38 -11.39 -13.77
CA LEU A 92 32.08 -12.83 -13.71
C LEU A 92 30.64 -13.15 -14.12
N LEU A 93 29.69 -12.29 -13.76
CA LEU A 93 28.26 -12.57 -13.85
C LEU A 93 27.50 -11.54 -14.68
N GLY A 94 28.12 -10.40 -15.06
CA GLY A 94 27.42 -9.31 -15.72
C GLY A 94 26.30 -8.73 -14.84
N VAL A 95 26.52 -8.69 -13.52
CA VAL A 95 25.61 -8.11 -12.52
C VAL A 95 26.29 -6.89 -11.92
N GLU A 96 25.68 -5.72 -12.03
CA GLU A 96 26.19 -4.50 -11.42
C GLU A 96 26.02 -4.55 -9.90
N THR A 97 27.07 -4.21 -9.17
CA THR A 97 27.11 -4.19 -7.69
C THR A 97 27.91 -2.99 -7.22
N LEU A 98 27.68 -2.55 -5.98
CA LEU A 98 28.51 -1.54 -5.30
C LEU A 98 29.64 -2.21 -4.49
N GLY A 99 29.66 -3.54 -4.37
CA GLY A 99 30.64 -4.31 -3.59
C GLY A 99 30.04 -4.94 -2.33
N TRP A 100 30.92 -5.48 -1.46
CA TRP A 100 30.51 -6.25 -0.29
C TRP A 100 30.37 -5.39 0.98
N GLY A 101 29.13 -5.22 1.44
CA GLY A 101 28.77 -4.51 2.67
C GLY A 101 28.39 -5.41 3.86
N GLY A 102 28.68 -6.71 3.79
CA GLY A 102 28.08 -7.76 4.65
C GLY A 102 27.04 -8.60 3.89
N LYS A 103 26.50 -8.02 2.82
CA LYS A 103 25.85 -8.66 1.67
C LYS A 103 26.33 -7.95 0.41
N CYS A 104 26.08 -8.53 -0.76
CA CYS A 104 26.40 -7.87 -2.02
C CYS A 104 25.40 -6.74 -2.32
N LEU A 105 25.89 -5.51 -2.43
CA LEU A 105 25.06 -4.30 -2.52
C LEU A 105 24.66 -4.03 -3.98
N ALA A 106 23.37 -3.79 -4.22
CA ALA A 106 22.86 -3.37 -5.53
C ALA A 106 23.10 -1.88 -5.80
N PRO A 107 23.07 -1.44 -7.08
CA PRO A 107 23.00 -0.02 -7.41
C PRO A 107 21.79 0.63 -6.72
N GLY A 108 22.03 1.74 -6.02
CA GLY A 108 21.00 2.42 -5.22
C GLY A 108 20.83 1.90 -3.79
N ALA A 109 21.72 1.02 -3.31
CA ALA A 109 21.74 0.64 -1.90
C ALA A 109 21.88 1.86 -0.97
N ALA A 110 21.24 1.79 0.20
CA ALA A 110 21.30 2.83 1.22
C ALA A 110 22.28 2.45 2.35
N CYS A 111 22.58 3.37 3.26
CA CYS A 111 23.44 3.08 4.42
C CYS A 111 22.93 1.87 5.22
N GLY A 112 21.62 1.77 5.46
CA GLY A 112 21.01 0.65 6.19
C GLY A 112 21.24 -0.74 5.58
N ASP A 113 21.63 -0.82 4.30
CA ASP A 113 21.96 -2.09 3.65
C ASP A 113 23.35 -2.63 4.02
N ILE A 114 24.21 -1.79 4.60
CA ILE A 114 25.55 -2.17 5.03
C ILE A 114 25.44 -2.79 6.43
N THR A 115 25.71 -4.09 6.53
CA THR A 115 25.66 -4.88 7.78
C THR A 115 27.04 -5.26 8.32
N SER A 116 28.11 -4.71 7.74
CA SER A 116 29.49 -4.85 8.21
C SER A 116 30.03 -3.53 8.78
N PRO A 117 30.55 -3.50 10.03
CA PRO A 117 31.11 -2.29 10.64
C PRO A 117 32.26 -1.69 9.84
N HIS A 118 33.17 -2.53 9.32
CA HIS A 118 34.31 -2.06 8.53
C HIS A 118 33.85 -1.43 7.21
N ALA A 119 32.92 -2.07 6.52
CA ALA A 119 32.36 -1.52 5.28
C ALA A 119 31.59 -0.21 5.51
N CYS A 120 30.95 -0.04 6.68
CA CYS A 120 30.29 1.19 7.06
C CYS A 120 31.28 2.34 7.25
N GLY A 121 32.42 2.09 7.92
CA GLY A 121 33.49 3.07 8.08
C GLY A 121 34.06 3.58 6.75
N ASP A 122 34.13 2.70 5.75
CA ASP A 122 34.65 3.04 4.42
C ASP A 122 33.54 3.37 3.39
N SER A 123 32.30 3.54 3.83
CA SER A 123 31.11 3.62 2.95
C SER A 123 31.21 4.72 1.90
N LYS A 124 31.77 5.87 2.24
CA LYS A 124 31.96 6.99 1.31
C LYS A 124 33.01 6.69 0.24
N ALA A 125 34.13 6.08 0.63
CA ALA A 125 35.23 5.77 -0.29
C ALA A 125 34.92 4.57 -1.19
N ARG A 126 34.25 3.54 -0.65
CA ARG A 126 33.94 2.30 -1.37
C ARG A 126 32.65 2.39 -2.18
N PHE A 127 31.61 3.00 -1.63
CA PHE A 127 30.26 2.92 -2.19
C PHE A 127 29.70 4.29 -2.61
N GLY A 128 30.40 5.39 -2.33
CA GLY A 128 29.90 6.74 -2.57
C GLY A 128 28.74 7.13 -1.65
N LEU A 129 28.50 6.40 -0.56
CA LEU A 129 27.41 6.64 0.38
C LEU A 129 27.88 7.52 1.54
N THR A 130 27.14 8.57 1.87
CA THR A 130 27.43 9.42 3.03
C THR A 130 26.61 8.94 4.23
N CYS A 131 27.23 8.07 5.03
CA CYS A 131 26.62 7.50 6.23
C CYS A 131 27.07 8.23 7.50
N ALA A 132 26.20 8.26 8.51
CA ALA A 132 26.50 8.76 9.85
C ALA A 132 27.53 7.87 10.59
N GLY A 133 27.43 6.56 10.39
CA GLY A 133 28.31 5.58 11.01
C GLY A 133 27.58 4.31 11.43
N TRP A 134 28.28 3.44 12.16
CA TRP A 134 27.76 2.13 12.56
C TRP A 134 26.78 2.25 13.73
N GLY A 135 25.56 1.73 13.60
CA GLY A 135 24.53 1.73 14.63
C GLY A 135 24.58 0.54 15.59
N GLY A 136 25.41 -0.46 15.31
CA GLY A 136 25.52 -1.70 16.10
C GLY A 136 25.11 -2.95 15.32
N SER A 137 24.15 -2.83 14.40
CA SER A 137 23.65 -3.92 13.54
C SER A 137 23.66 -3.58 12.05
N SER A 138 23.60 -2.30 11.72
CA SER A 138 23.69 -1.76 10.36
C SER A 138 24.33 -0.36 10.38
N CYS A 139 24.73 0.12 9.21
CA CYS A 139 25.18 1.49 9.03
C CYS A 139 23.98 2.44 8.96
N LEU A 140 24.12 3.64 9.52
CA LEU A 140 23.04 4.63 9.62
C LEU A 140 23.27 5.80 8.68
N ALA A 141 22.19 6.35 8.12
CA ALA A 141 22.19 7.63 7.44
C ALA A 141 22.20 8.81 8.45
N PRO A 142 22.61 10.03 8.05
CA PRO A 142 22.66 11.21 8.93
C PRO A 142 21.35 11.53 9.68
N ASP A 143 20.20 11.29 9.04
CA ASP A 143 18.88 11.60 9.58
C ASP A 143 18.15 10.38 10.17
N ASP A 144 18.85 9.25 10.33
CA ASP A 144 18.25 8.05 10.89
C ASP A 144 17.85 8.23 12.35
N SER A 145 16.78 7.52 12.74
CA SER A 145 16.31 7.51 14.12
C SER A 145 17.31 6.80 15.04
N ALA A 146 17.54 7.35 16.23
CA ALA A 146 18.35 6.69 17.25
C ALA A 146 17.83 5.29 17.61
N ARG A 147 16.55 4.99 17.35
CA ARG A 147 15.98 3.65 17.56
C ARG A 147 16.71 2.54 16.79
N LEU A 148 17.40 2.88 15.69
CA LEU A 148 18.21 1.93 14.91
C LEU A 148 19.58 1.65 15.55
N ILE A 149 19.95 2.40 16.59
CA ILE A 149 21.17 2.15 17.36
C ILE A 149 20.92 1.01 18.34
N THR A 150 21.51 -0.16 18.07
CA THR A 150 21.37 -1.40 18.85
C THR A 150 22.58 -1.70 19.73
N ASN A 151 23.55 -0.80 19.81
CA ASN A 151 24.69 -0.90 20.71
C ASN A 151 24.62 0.19 21.80
N LYS A 152 24.74 -0.22 23.07
CA LYS A 152 24.64 0.68 24.24
C LYS A 152 25.69 1.79 24.23
N THR A 153 26.96 1.46 23.98
CA THR A 153 28.05 2.44 23.97
C THR A 153 27.89 3.46 22.85
N ILE A 154 27.42 3.02 21.69
CA ILE A 154 27.10 3.92 20.56
C ILE A 154 25.92 4.83 20.93
N CYS A 155 24.89 4.29 21.61
CA CYS A 155 23.75 5.08 22.07
C CYS A 155 24.18 6.20 23.04
N GLU A 156 25.01 5.88 24.02
CA GLU A 156 25.51 6.83 25.03
C GLU A 156 26.34 7.97 24.41
N ASN A 157 26.92 7.75 23.22
CA ASN A 157 27.73 8.72 22.49
C ASN A 157 27.12 9.14 21.14
N SER A 158 25.84 8.84 20.92
CA SER A 158 25.17 8.93 19.60
C SER A 158 25.26 10.32 18.96
N MET A 159 25.09 11.39 19.75
CA MET A 159 25.22 12.75 19.25
C MET A 159 26.66 13.08 18.82
N ALA A 160 27.66 12.62 19.57
CA ALA A 160 29.06 12.93 19.30
C ALA A 160 29.63 12.09 18.15
N TRP A 161 29.21 10.82 18.04
CA TRP A 161 29.77 9.89 17.06
C TRP A 161 29.00 9.86 15.75
N LEU A 162 27.67 10.02 15.80
CA LEU A 162 26.79 9.83 14.65
C LEU A 162 26.02 11.11 14.28
N GLY A 163 26.02 12.14 15.14
CA GLY A 163 25.14 13.30 14.98
C GLY A 163 23.66 12.99 15.23
N ILE A 164 23.32 11.81 15.76
CA ILE A 164 21.95 11.35 15.96
C ILE A 164 21.54 11.62 17.42
N PRO A 165 20.51 12.46 17.68
CA PRO A 165 20.13 12.80 19.04
C PRO A 165 19.33 11.67 19.73
N SER A 166 19.72 11.33 20.95
CA SER A 166 19.04 10.32 21.77
C SER A 166 18.71 10.77 23.20
N GLN A 167 17.88 10.00 23.89
CA GLN A 167 17.50 10.14 25.30
C GLN A 167 18.05 8.98 26.17
N GLY A 168 19.09 8.29 25.70
CA GLY A 168 19.72 7.18 26.41
C GLY A 168 19.19 5.79 26.04
N TRP A 169 19.72 4.76 26.71
CA TRP A 169 19.52 3.35 26.37
C TRP A 169 18.24 2.76 26.98
N LEU A 170 17.44 2.03 26.19
CA LEU A 170 16.21 1.34 26.63
C LEU A 170 16.38 -0.18 26.82
N GLY A 171 17.60 -0.68 26.93
CA GLY A 171 17.88 -2.10 27.13
C GLY A 171 18.23 -2.84 25.83
N LEU A 172 17.47 -2.63 24.76
CA LEU A 172 17.70 -3.28 23.44
C LEU A 172 18.05 -2.30 22.31
N PHE A 173 17.66 -1.03 22.45
CA PHE A 173 17.92 0.01 21.46
C PHE A 173 18.01 1.38 22.14
N CYS A 174 18.53 2.36 21.39
CA CYS A 174 18.63 3.73 21.86
C CYS A 174 17.29 4.47 21.77
N ARG A 175 16.93 5.22 22.80
CA ARG A 175 15.71 6.03 22.81
C ARG A 175 15.89 7.23 21.89
N PRO A 176 15.08 7.40 20.82
CA PRO A 176 15.16 8.60 20.02
C PRO A 176 14.75 9.82 20.84
N LYS A 177 15.42 10.96 20.60
CA LYS A 177 15.09 12.22 21.29
C LYS A 177 13.70 12.74 20.91
N PHE A 178 13.27 12.44 19.69
CA PHE A 178 11.96 12.78 19.17
C PHE A 178 11.27 11.50 18.73
N VAL A 179 10.06 11.28 19.25
CA VAL A 179 9.19 10.19 18.80
C VAL A 179 8.06 10.86 18.02
N PRO A 180 7.86 10.52 16.73
CA PRO A 180 6.73 11.03 15.96
C PRO A 180 5.42 10.78 16.70
N CYS A 181 4.49 11.73 16.68
CA CYS A 181 3.28 11.60 17.52
C CYS A 181 2.45 10.38 17.11
N ALA A 182 2.43 10.05 15.81
CA ALA A 182 1.74 8.88 15.27
C ALA A 182 2.24 7.53 15.83
N GLU A 183 3.48 7.46 16.33
CA GLU A 183 4.02 6.24 16.95
C GLU A 183 3.60 6.06 18.42
N ILE A 184 3.10 7.12 19.06
CA ILE A 184 2.66 7.06 20.45
C ILE A 184 1.26 6.46 20.50
N ARG A 185 1.16 5.20 20.95
CA ARG A 185 -0.09 4.41 21.02
C ARG A 185 -0.76 4.37 22.37
N THR A 186 -0.29 5.15 23.35
CA THR A 186 -0.92 5.21 24.67
C THR A 186 -1.27 6.65 25.04
N GLU A 187 -2.49 6.84 25.55
CA GLU A 187 -3.01 8.15 25.94
C GLU A 187 -2.13 8.82 27.01
N GLN A 188 -1.73 8.05 28.04
CA GLN A 188 -0.84 8.51 29.11
C GLN A 188 0.44 9.13 28.54
N ARG A 189 1.11 8.41 27.63
CA ARG A 189 2.36 8.87 27.04
C ARG A 189 2.16 10.08 26.13
N CYS A 190 1.05 10.12 25.41
CA CYS A 190 0.68 11.27 24.59
C CYS A 190 0.46 12.52 25.45
N LYS A 191 -0.27 12.41 26.57
CA LYS A 191 -0.48 13.51 27.53
C LYS A 191 0.83 14.05 28.10
N GLU A 192 1.76 13.17 28.48
CA GLU A 192 3.08 13.57 28.97
C GLU A 192 3.86 14.39 27.92
N LEU A 193 3.83 13.96 26.65
CA LEU A 193 4.59 14.59 25.57
C LEU A 193 3.93 15.89 25.06
N ALA A 194 2.60 15.91 24.96
CA ALA A 194 1.83 17.11 24.61
C ALA A 194 2.05 18.21 25.66
N GLY A 195 2.03 17.86 26.97
CA GLY A 195 2.22 18.83 28.05
C GLY A 195 3.66 19.36 28.16
N LYS A 196 4.67 18.47 28.16
CA LYS A 196 6.06 18.87 28.44
C LYS A 196 6.78 19.51 27.25
N HIS A 197 6.54 19.03 26.04
CA HIS A 197 7.35 19.41 24.89
C HIS A 197 6.55 20.14 23.80
N LYS A 198 5.21 20.20 23.89
CA LYS A 198 4.33 20.78 22.86
C LYS A 198 4.63 20.25 21.45
N VAL A 199 5.12 19.00 21.36
CA VAL A 199 5.45 18.35 20.09
C VAL A 199 4.19 17.77 19.44
N CYS A 200 3.26 17.31 20.26
CA CYS A 200 2.00 16.70 19.83
C CYS A 200 0.82 17.58 20.24
N ALA A 201 -0.19 17.64 19.38
CA ALA A 201 -1.46 18.31 19.66
C ALA A 201 -2.22 17.63 20.80
N GLY A 202 -2.18 16.29 20.84
CA GLY A 202 -2.83 15.53 21.90
C GLY A 202 -3.32 14.16 21.42
N TRP A 203 -4.09 13.47 22.27
CA TRP A 203 -4.55 12.11 21.99
C TRP A 203 -5.71 12.13 21.00
N GLY A 204 -5.63 11.34 19.94
CA GLY A 204 -6.66 11.23 18.90
C GLY A 204 -7.59 10.02 19.07
N GLY A 205 -7.39 9.17 20.08
CA GLY A 205 -8.21 7.96 20.29
C GLY A 205 -7.40 6.66 20.17
N HIS A 206 -6.64 6.49 19.08
CA HIS A 206 -5.75 5.33 18.88
C HIS A 206 -4.25 5.68 18.81
N SER A 207 -3.93 6.96 18.59
CA SER A 207 -2.57 7.47 18.57
C SER A 207 -2.54 8.94 19.00
N CYS A 208 -1.35 9.43 19.33
CA CYS A 208 -1.13 10.85 19.50
C CYS A 208 -1.11 11.55 18.13
N LEU A 209 -1.61 12.78 18.09
CA LEU A 209 -1.73 13.59 16.89
C LEU A 209 -0.72 14.73 16.89
N GLU A 210 -0.23 15.07 15.71
CA GLU A 210 0.62 16.25 15.48
C GLU A 210 -0.25 17.50 15.32
N HIS A 211 0.32 18.68 15.55
CA HIS A 211 -0.37 19.93 15.27
C HIS A 211 -0.69 20.03 13.77
N GLY A 212 -1.92 20.43 13.43
CA GLY A 212 -2.40 20.45 12.05
C GLY A 212 -2.85 19.09 11.50
N SER A 213 -2.95 18.05 12.34
CA SER A 213 -3.56 16.78 11.93
C SER A 213 -5.00 16.98 11.46
N LEU A 214 -5.43 16.17 10.49
CA LEU A 214 -6.79 16.19 9.97
C LEU A 214 -7.79 15.65 11.00
N ALA A 215 -9.02 16.15 10.97
CA ALA A 215 -10.11 15.68 11.84
C ALA A 215 -10.31 14.16 11.77
N ARG A 216 -10.20 13.56 10.58
CA ARG A 216 -10.34 12.10 10.37
C ARG A 216 -9.34 11.23 11.15
N SER A 217 -8.25 11.82 11.64
CA SER A 217 -7.29 11.13 12.51
C SER A 217 -7.79 11.00 13.95
N ILE A 218 -8.84 11.72 14.33
CA ILE A 218 -9.53 11.60 15.61
C ILE A 218 -10.56 10.48 15.50
N THR A 219 -10.32 9.41 16.27
CA THR A 219 -11.03 8.12 16.25
C THR A 219 -11.74 7.85 17.59
N SER A 220 -11.93 8.89 18.40
CA SER A 220 -12.74 8.86 19.62
C SER A 220 -13.83 9.94 19.55
N GLU A 221 -15.09 9.54 19.76
CA GLU A 221 -16.24 10.45 19.69
C GLU A 221 -16.15 11.57 20.72
N SER A 222 -15.78 11.27 21.97
CA SER A 222 -15.67 12.27 23.03
C SER A 222 -14.59 13.32 22.72
N ILE A 223 -13.49 12.90 22.10
CA ILE A 223 -12.43 13.82 21.65
C ILE A 223 -12.91 14.63 20.45
N CYS A 224 -13.65 14.01 19.54
CA CYS A 224 -14.19 14.68 18.36
C CYS A 224 -15.11 15.85 18.72
N GLN A 225 -15.99 15.67 19.71
CA GLN A 225 -16.93 16.70 20.19
C GLN A 225 -16.23 17.97 20.72
N SER A 226 -15.00 17.83 21.22
CA SER A 226 -14.20 18.94 21.74
C SER A 226 -12.87 19.12 20.99
N SER A 227 -12.80 18.65 19.75
CA SER A 227 -11.56 18.58 18.95
C SER A 227 -10.93 19.96 18.72
N THR A 228 -11.72 20.97 18.39
CA THR A 228 -11.25 22.36 18.24
C THR A 228 -10.65 22.90 19.54
N GLN A 229 -11.28 22.60 20.69
CA GLN A 229 -10.84 23.09 21.98
C GLN A 229 -9.57 22.39 22.48
N PHE A 230 -9.51 21.06 22.37
CA PHE A 230 -8.40 20.28 22.95
C PHE A 230 -7.21 20.13 22.01
N LEU A 231 -7.45 20.05 20.70
CA LEU A 231 -6.42 19.72 19.71
C LEU A 231 -6.18 20.86 18.71
N GLY A 232 -7.05 21.87 18.68
CA GLY A 232 -7.02 22.92 17.65
C GLY A 232 -7.38 22.38 16.26
N ILE A 233 -8.07 21.24 16.19
CA ILE A 233 -8.44 20.59 14.93
C ILE A 233 -9.93 20.86 14.67
N PRO A 234 -10.30 21.64 13.65
CA PRO A 234 -11.71 21.91 13.36
C PRO A 234 -12.42 20.66 12.84
N SER A 235 -13.64 20.44 13.32
CA SER A 235 -14.51 19.35 12.90
C SER A 235 -15.96 19.79 12.86
N ILE A 236 -16.75 19.18 11.97
CA ILE A 236 -18.20 19.34 11.91
C ILE A 236 -18.96 18.28 12.72
N GLY A 237 -18.28 17.25 13.20
CA GLY A 237 -18.86 16.24 14.10
C GLY A 237 -18.33 14.83 13.89
N TRP A 238 -18.90 13.88 14.63
CA TRP A 238 -18.53 12.47 14.59
C TRP A 238 -19.29 11.73 13.48
N SER A 239 -18.56 10.97 12.67
CA SER A 239 -19.13 10.15 11.58
C SER A 239 -19.68 8.80 12.01
N GLY A 240 -19.31 8.32 13.19
CA GLY A 240 -19.48 6.93 13.62
C GLY A 240 -18.17 6.20 13.89
N SER A 241 -17.09 6.56 13.18
CA SER A 241 -15.77 5.91 13.32
C SER A 241 -14.60 6.90 13.41
N ALA A 242 -14.78 8.09 12.86
CA ALA A 242 -13.81 9.18 12.93
C ALA A 242 -14.50 10.55 12.96
N CYS A 243 -13.75 11.60 13.27
CA CYS A 243 -14.22 12.97 13.21
C CYS A 243 -14.21 13.49 11.77
N LEU A 244 -15.25 14.24 11.37
CA LEU A 244 -15.40 14.78 10.02
C LEU A 244 -14.80 16.17 9.90
N SER A 245 -13.97 16.37 8.88
CA SER A 245 -13.36 17.68 8.59
C SER A 245 -14.38 18.61 7.94
N ALA A 246 -14.29 19.90 8.22
CA ALA A 246 -15.22 20.89 7.68
C ALA A 246 -15.05 21.14 6.17
N GLU A 247 -13.87 20.83 5.61
CA GLU A 247 -13.52 21.18 4.24
C GLU A 247 -13.92 20.11 3.22
N ASP A 248 -13.90 18.83 3.61
CA ASP A 248 -14.01 17.70 2.70
C ASP A 248 -15.03 16.63 3.14
N ALA A 249 -15.79 16.87 4.21
CA ALA A 249 -16.78 15.89 4.66
C ALA A 249 -17.87 15.61 3.62
N SER A 250 -18.11 14.33 3.41
CA SER A 250 -19.17 13.83 2.52
C SER A 250 -20.10 12.89 3.27
N CYS A 251 -21.26 12.61 2.68
CA CYS A 251 -22.18 11.60 3.22
C CYS A 251 -21.55 10.22 3.32
N HIS A 252 -20.66 9.86 2.39
CA HIS A 252 -20.01 8.55 2.39
C HIS A 252 -19.06 8.33 3.56
N ASP A 253 -18.60 9.41 4.20
CA ASP A 253 -17.74 9.33 5.38
C ASP A 253 -18.53 9.00 6.66
N ILE A 254 -19.86 9.14 6.64
CA ILE A 254 -20.72 8.82 7.79
C ILE A 254 -20.97 7.31 7.84
N THR A 255 -20.38 6.63 8.82
CA THR A 255 -20.45 5.18 9.00
C THR A 255 -21.39 4.75 10.14
N ASP A 256 -22.04 5.69 10.84
CA ASP A 256 -23.08 5.41 11.82
C ASP A 256 -24.47 5.76 11.28
N ARG A 257 -25.43 4.86 11.53
CA ARG A 257 -26.80 4.99 11.01
C ARG A 257 -27.55 6.16 11.65
N GLU A 258 -27.46 6.33 12.97
CA GLU A 258 -28.17 7.41 13.66
C GLU A 258 -27.61 8.77 13.27
N VAL A 259 -26.28 8.88 13.13
CA VAL A 259 -25.61 10.07 12.59
C VAL A 259 -26.10 10.35 11.17
N CYS A 260 -26.23 9.34 10.31
CA CYS A 260 -26.72 9.50 8.94
C CYS A 260 -28.16 10.03 8.90
N GLU A 261 -29.06 9.45 9.70
CA GLU A 261 -30.47 9.87 9.82
C GLU A 261 -30.59 11.31 10.33
N GLN A 262 -29.64 11.78 11.14
CA GLN A 262 -29.60 13.14 11.68
C GLN A 262 -28.57 14.05 11.01
N SER A 263 -28.01 13.65 9.86
CA SER A 263 -26.84 14.30 9.23
C SER A 263 -27.07 15.78 8.93
N ALA A 264 -28.27 16.15 8.48
CA ALA A 264 -28.62 17.54 8.18
C ALA A 264 -28.60 18.44 9.44
N LYS A 265 -29.05 17.89 10.58
CA LYS A 265 -29.11 18.62 11.86
C LYS A 265 -27.77 18.62 12.59
N ARG A 266 -27.08 17.48 12.62
CA ARG A 266 -25.84 17.28 13.39
C ARG A 266 -24.60 17.80 12.67
N LEU A 267 -24.55 17.61 11.35
CA LEU A 267 -23.34 17.83 10.55
C LEU A 267 -23.54 18.89 9.45
N GLY A 268 -24.77 19.35 9.23
CA GLY A 268 -25.09 20.24 8.11
C GLY A 268 -25.03 19.56 6.73
N LEU A 269 -24.94 18.23 6.69
CA LEU A 269 -24.85 17.46 5.44
C LEU A 269 -26.23 16.97 4.99
N LYS A 270 -26.61 17.27 3.75
CA LYS A 270 -27.88 16.83 3.16
C LYS A 270 -27.74 15.44 2.54
N CYS A 271 -27.62 14.43 3.40
CA CYS A 271 -27.56 13.05 2.95
C CYS A 271 -28.95 12.51 2.62
N ALA A 272 -29.00 11.55 1.71
CA ALA A 272 -30.24 11.04 1.16
C ALA A 272 -30.75 9.78 1.88
N GLY A 273 -29.86 9.04 2.55
CA GLY A 273 -30.26 7.94 3.43
C GLY A 273 -29.14 6.97 3.76
N TRP A 274 -29.44 6.01 4.63
CA TRP A 274 -28.51 4.97 5.05
C TRP A 274 -28.40 3.86 4.01
N GLY A 275 -27.19 3.59 3.53
CA GLY A 275 -26.90 2.53 2.57
C GLY A 275 -26.56 1.18 3.20
N GLY A 276 -26.53 1.04 4.52
CA GLY A 276 -26.18 -0.21 5.20
C GLY A 276 -24.77 -0.24 5.81
N ARG A 277 -23.81 0.49 5.23
CA ARG A 277 -22.44 0.65 5.79
C ARG A 277 -21.99 2.09 5.90
N ALA A 278 -22.54 2.94 5.06
CA ALA A 278 -22.29 4.36 5.06
C ALA A 278 -23.57 5.09 4.65
N CYS A 279 -23.63 6.38 4.95
CA CYS A 279 -24.66 7.25 4.43
C CYS A 279 -24.41 7.50 2.93
N LEU A 280 -25.50 7.72 2.19
CA LEU A 280 -25.46 7.93 0.74
C LEU A 280 -25.93 9.34 0.39
N MET A 281 -25.38 9.86 -0.70
CA MET A 281 -25.88 11.07 -1.34
C MET A 281 -26.89 10.69 -2.44
N ARG A 282 -27.72 11.66 -2.84
CA ARG A 282 -28.61 11.45 -3.98
C ARG A 282 -27.77 11.22 -5.24
N GLY A 283 -28.14 10.24 -6.05
CA GLY A 283 -27.40 9.81 -7.23
C GLY A 283 -26.30 8.76 -6.96
N SER A 284 -26.08 8.33 -5.71
CA SER A 284 -25.15 7.22 -5.44
C SER A 284 -25.60 5.93 -6.16
N PRO A 285 -24.65 5.13 -6.68
CA PRO A 285 -24.98 3.89 -7.39
C PRO A 285 -25.66 2.88 -6.46
N LEU A 286 -26.58 2.05 -6.98
CA LEU A 286 -27.34 1.10 -6.16
C LEU A 286 -26.44 0.01 -5.56
N SER A 287 -25.30 -0.26 -6.19
CA SER A 287 -24.27 -1.16 -5.67
C SER A 287 -23.70 -0.74 -4.30
N MET A 288 -23.88 0.53 -3.89
CA MET A 288 -23.52 1.03 -2.56
C MET A 288 -24.58 0.74 -1.48
N ILE A 289 -25.81 0.40 -1.85
CA ILE A 289 -26.82 -0.06 -0.88
C ILE A 289 -26.52 -1.52 -0.53
N ARG A 290 -25.99 -1.72 0.67
CA ARG A 290 -25.63 -3.00 1.31
C ARG A 290 -26.64 -3.48 2.36
N ASP A 291 -27.69 -2.72 2.63
CA ASP A 291 -28.81 -3.13 3.47
C ASP A 291 -30.01 -3.59 2.60
N PRO A 292 -30.46 -4.85 2.71
CA PRO A 292 -31.63 -5.35 1.99
C PRO A 292 -32.92 -4.54 2.26
N ALA A 293 -33.08 -3.96 3.46
CA ALA A 293 -34.24 -3.15 3.78
C ALA A 293 -34.20 -1.82 3.02
N ALA A 294 -33.05 -1.13 3.05
CA ALA A 294 -32.84 0.12 2.32
C ALA A 294 -32.97 -0.03 0.80
N CYS A 295 -32.71 -1.22 0.26
CA CYS A 295 -32.84 -1.47 -1.18
C CYS A 295 -34.28 -1.26 -1.71
N LYS A 296 -35.30 -1.51 -0.86
CA LYS A 296 -36.70 -1.22 -1.21
C LYS A 296 -36.98 0.27 -1.35
N ASP A 297 -36.23 1.09 -0.62
CA ASP A 297 -36.33 2.56 -0.62
C ASP A 297 -35.29 3.21 -1.55
N SER A 298 -34.67 2.43 -2.44
CA SER A 298 -33.61 2.87 -3.37
C SER A 298 -33.97 4.13 -4.16
N LEU A 299 -35.23 4.25 -4.62
CA LEU A 299 -35.71 5.43 -5.34
C LEU A 299 -35.70 6.69 -4.46
N ALA A 300 -36.07 6.57 -3.18
CA ALA A 300 -36.06 7.68 -2.25
C ALA A 300 -34.62 8.06 -1.85
N ILE A 301 -33.76 7.07 -1.63
CA ILE A 301 -32.37 7.27 -1.17
C ILE A 301 -31.48 7.77 -2.32
N THR A 302 -31.47 7.09 -3.47
CA THR A 302 -30.52 7.38 -4.56
C THR A 302 -31.16 8.14 -5.71
N GLY A 303 -32.49 8.16 -5.82
CA GLY A 303 -33.17 8.65 -7.02
C GLY A 303 -33.23 7.62 -8.16
N THR A 304 -32.71 6.41 -7.95
CA THR A 304 -32.72 5.32 -8.94
C THR A 304 -33.55 4.15 -8.42
N PRO A 305 -34.53 3.64 -9.18
CA PRO A 305 -35.28 2.46 -8.80
C PRO A 305 -34.42 1.20 -8.92
N SER A 306 -34.54 0.31 -7.94
CA SER A 306 -33.86 -0.99 -7.95
C SER A 306 -34.67 -2.10 -8.60
N LEU A 307 -33.99 -3.06 -9.24
CA LEU A 307 -34.58 -4.36 -9.60
C LEU A 307 -34.85 -5.26 -8.38
N GLY A 308 -34.15 -4.99 -7.28
CA GLY A 308 -34.27 -5.70 -6.00
C GLY A 308 -32.91 -6.03 -5.39
N TRP A 309 -32.92 -6.84 -4.34
CA TRP A 309 -31.72 -7.26 -3.61
C TRP A 309 -31.03 -8.42 -4.34
N GLY A 310 -29.78 -8.23 -4.76
CA GLY A 310 -28.96 -9.25 -5.43
C GLY A 310 -28.23 -10.21 -4.50
N GLY A 311 -28.26 -9.96 -3.17
CA GLY A 311 -27.65 -10.82 -2.16
C GLY A 311 -26.59 -10.10 -1.33
N SER A 312 -25.82 -9.21 -1.95
CA SER A 312 -24.80 -8.38 -1.29
C SER A 312 -24.94 -6.89 -1.58
N SER A 313 -25.72 -6.52 -2.61
CA SER A 313 -26.10 -5.15 -2.91
C SER A 313 -27.46 -5.11 -3.61
N CYS A 314 -27.98 -3.90 -3.73
CA CYS A 314 -29.13 -3.57 -4.56
C CYS A 314 -28.74 -3.55 -6.04
N LEU A 315 -29.60 -4.03 -6.93
CA LEU A 315 -29.32 -4.18 -8.36
C LEU A 315 -29.93 -3.05 -9.20
N GLU A 316 -29.18 -2.58 -10.18
CA GLU A 316 -29.61 -1.60 -11.21
C GLU A 316 -30.30 -2.30 -12.38
N ALA A 317 -31.03 -1.55 -13.22
CA ALA A 317 -31.76 -2.10 -14.37
C ALA A 317 -30.85 -2.81 -15.40
N ASN A 318 -29.57 -2.44 -15.46
CA ASN A 318 -28.59 -3.02 -16.37
C ASN A 318 -27.79 -4.17 -15.74
N ASP A 319 -28.04 -4.50 -14.46
CA ASP A 319 -27.38 -5.64 -13.83
C ASP A 319 -27.92 -6.97 -14.38
N GLY A 320 -27.01 -7.89 -14.69
CA GLY A 320 -27.33 -9.24 -15.10
C GLY A 320 -27.35 -10.25 -13.95
N CYS A 321 -27.55 -11.52 -14.29
CA CYS A 321 -27.50 -12.64 -13.35
C CYS A 321 -26.15 -12.73 -12.63
N ALA A 322 -25.04 -12.35 -13.29
CA ALA A 322 -23.71 -12.33 -12.69
C ALA A 322 -23.60 -11.44 -11.43
N SER A 323 -24.46 -10.42 -11.30
CA SER A 323 -24.50 -9.53 -10.13
C SER A 323 -25.21 -10.16 -8.92
N ILE A 324 -25.86 -11.32 -9.08
CA ILE A 324 -26.54 -12.04 -7.99
C ILE A 324 -25.53 -12.90 -7.21
N THR A 325 -25.28 -12.53 -5.95
CA THR A 325 -24.33 -13.24 -5.07
C THR A 325 -25.01 -14.23 -4.12
N SER A 326 -26.34 -14.35 -4.15
CA SER A 326 -27.10 -15.29 -3.32
C SER A 326 -27.71 -16.42 -4.14
N LYS A 327 -27.35 -17.67 -3.81
CA LYS A 327 -27.91 -18.88 -4.43
C LYS A 327 -29.44 -18.92 -4.37
N LYS A 328 -30.03 -18.49 -3.26
CA LYS A 328 -31.49 -18.47 -3.09
C LYS A 328 -32.13 -17.46 -4.04
N ILE A 329 -31.54 -16.28 -4.16
CA ILE A 329 -32.04 -15.22 -5.05
C ILE A 329 -31.86 -15.64 -6.51
N CYS A 330 -30.75 -16.29 -6.87
CA CYS A 330 -30.51 -16.79 -8.22
C CYS A 330 -31.59 -17.78 -8.68
N LYS A 331 -31.97 -18.73 -7.80
CA LYS A 331 -33.05 -19.69 -8.07
C LYS A 331 -34.41 -19.02 -8.28
N ASP A 332 -34.66 -17.93 -7.57
CA ASP A 332 -35.91 -17.17 -7.61
C ASP A 332 -35.78 -15.89 -8.46
N SER A 333 -34.74 -15.78 -9.31
CA SER A 333 -34.36 -14.53 -9.97
C SER A 333 -35.49 -13.96 -10.84
N ARG A 334 -36.22 -14.84 -11.53
CA ARG A 334 -37.35 -14.46 -12.38
C ARG A 334 -38.50 -13.81 -11.59
N SER A 335 -38.85 -14.37 -10.44
CA SER A 335 -39.97 -13.86 -9.63
C SER A 335 -39.58 -12.67 -8.76
N ARG A 336 -38.31 -12.59 -8.34
CA ARG A 336 -37.82 -11.53 -7.43
C ARG A 336 -37.28 -10.30 -8.16
N LEU A 337 -36.60 -10.51 -9.28
CA LEU A 337 -35.80 -9.49 -9.98
C LEU A 337 -36.20 -9.31 -11.45
N GLY A 338 -37.07 -10.17 -11.98
CA GLY A 338 -37.42 -10.17 -13.41
C GLY A 338 -36.30 -10.71 -14.33
N LEU A 339 -35.24 -11.28 -13.77
CA LEU A 339 -34.08 -11.80 -14.53
C LEU A 339 -34.25 -13.28 -14.89
N THR A 340 -33.75 -13.69 -16.05
CA THR A 340 -33.82 -15.09 -16.53
C THR A 340 -32.46 -15.79 -16.42
N CYS A 341 -32.13 -16.23 -15.21
CA CYS A 341 -30.84 -16.87 -14.94
C CYS A 341 -30.86 -18.39 -15.19
N GLY A 342 -29.74 -18.92 -15.69
CA GLY A 342 -29.57 -20.35 -16.00
C GLY A 342 -29.40 -21.25 -14.78
N GLY A 343 -28.88 -20.70 -13.66
CA GLY A 343 -28.73 -21.44 -12.41
C GLY A 343 -27.50 -21.02 -11.62
N TRP A 344 -27.29 -21.69 -10.48
CA TRP A 344 -26.17 -21.41 -9.59
C TRP A 344 -25.03 -22.40 -9.78
N HIS A 345 -23.87 -21.89 -10.20
CA HIS A 345 -22.62 -22.63 -10.24
C HIS A 345 -21.79 -22.42 -8.96
N ARG A 346 -21.15 -23.49 -8.45
CA ARG A 346 -20.43 -23.42 -7.15
C ARG A 346 -19.28 -22.43 -7.13
N LYS A 347 -18.59 -22.21 -8.27
CA LYS A 347 -17.42 -21.31 -8.37
C LYS A 347 -17.74 -19.97 -9.03
N LEU A 348 -18.70 -19.95 -9.95
CA LEU A 348 -18.96 -18.80 -10.81
C LEU A 348 -20.18 -17.98 -10.35
N GLY A 349 -20.93 -18.47 -9.36
CA GLY A 349 -22.12 -17.80 -8.86
C GLY A 349 -23.32 -18.03 -9.77
N CYS A 350 -24.19 -17.03 -9.90
CA CYS A 350 -25.38 -17.10 -10.72
C CYS A 350 -25.04 -16.83 -12.20
N LEU A 351 -25.35 -17.78 -13.07
CA LEU A 351 -25.02 -17.71 -14.49
C LEU A 351 -26.23 -17.28 -15.32
N GLU A 352 -25.95 -16.60 -16.43
CA GLU A 352 -26.93 -16.39 -17.50
C GLU A 352 -27.36 -17.73 -18.11
N GLN A 353 -28.58 -17.78 -18.66
CA GLN A 353 -29.15 -19.00 -19.23
C GLN A 353 -28.30 -19.59 -20.37
N GLU A 354 -27.67 -18.74 -21.18
CA GLU A 354 -26.85 -19.13 -22.34
C GLU A 354 -25.57 -19.89 -21.94
N LEU A 355 -25.03 -19.63 -20.74
CA LEU A 355 -23.76 -20.20 -20.27
C LEU A 355 -23.91 -21.62 -19.68
N MET A 356 -25.12 -22.13 -19.50
CA MET A 356 -25.36 -23.47 -18.96
C MET A 356 -25.25 -24.59 -20.00
N HIS A 357 -25.14 -24.25 -21.29
CA HIS A 357 -25.05 -25.22 -22.39
C HIS A 357 -23.62 -25.55 -22.84
N HIS A 358 -22.61 -25.04 -22.12
CA HIS A 358 -21.18 -25.26 -22.37
C HIS A 358 -20.50 -25.93 -21.18
#